data_AF-A0A926CQG3-F1
#
_entry.id   AF-A0A926CQG3-F1
#
_cell.length_a   1.000
_cell.length_b   1.000
_cell.length_c   1.000
_cell.angle_alpha   90.00
_cell.angle_beta   90.00
_cell.angle_gamma   90.00
#
_symmetry.space_group_name_H-M   'P 1'
#
loop_
_entity.id
_entity.type
_entity.pdbx_description
1 polymer ?
#
loop_
_entity_poly.entity_id
_entity_poly.type
_entity_poly.pdbx_seq_one_letter_code
_entity_poly.pdbx_strand_id
1 'polypeptide(L)'
;TEILPTELNQTEVRLGDRALRLLFSSGSQINAQIPYDLSPDTEHQLVIRRAGALSVPEQFVVASAQPAIFSADQSGSGQAVITNSSNGQLANASNPVKAGDTIVILCTGLGKVTPEIDAGSPTPLDREIRTVLKPVLTIGGVPANVTFSGLQPGVVGRYMVTAVVPDGVSAGDAVYVVLNMSKQSSKPVTIAVR
;
A
#
# COMPACT_ATOMS: atom_id res chain seq x y z
N THR A 1 -6.83 -4.49 -17.90
CA THR A 1 -6.06 -5.42 -17.05
C THR A 1 -6.99 -6.53 -16.62
N GLU A 2 -6.52 -7.77 -16.59
CA GLU A 2 -7.34 -8.94 -16.22
C GLU A 2 -7.36 -9.11 -14.68
N ILE A 3 -8.38 -9.80 -14.17
CA ILE A 3 -8.45 -10.18 -12.75
C ILE A 3 -7.29 -11.12 -12.44
N LEU A 4 -6.66 -10.96 -11.26
CA LEU A 4 -5.57 -11.82 -10.84
C LEU A 4 -5.97 -13.31 -10.73
N PRO A 5 -5.09 -14.25 -11.11
CA PRO A 5 -5.38 -15.67 -11.01
C PRO A 5 -5.38 -16.15 -9.55
N THR A 6 -6.03 -17.27 -9.28
CA THR A 6 -5.95 -17.98 -7.98
C THR A 6 -4.82 -19.01 -7.93
N GLU A 7 -4.25 -19.35 -9.08
CA GLU A 7 -3.08 -20.21 -9.19
C GLU A 7 -2.03 -19.55 -10.10
N LEU A 8 -0.79 -19.47 -9.63
CA LEU A 8 0.32 -18.90 -10.39
C LEU A 8 1.60 -19.69 -10.11
N ASN A 9 2.31 -20.14 -11.13
CA ASN A 9 3.51 -20.98 -10.99
C ASN A 9 3.26 -22.20 -10.08
N GLN A 10 2.15 -22.91 -10.34
CA GLN A 10 1.66 -24.06 -9.55
C GLN A 10 1.44 -23.77 -8.06
N THR A 11 1.31 -22.49 -7.71
CA THR A 11 1.10 -22.02 -6.33
C THR A 11 -0.32 -21.53 -6.17
N GLU A 12 -1.02 -22.04 -5.17
CA GLU A 12 -2.31 -21.54 -4.68
C GLU A 12 -2.14 -21.15 -3.21
N VAL A 13 -2.68 -20.00 -2.81
CA VAL A 13 -2.77 -19.59 -1.40
C VAL A 13 -4.23 -19.70 -0.98
N ARG A 14 -4.52 -20.44 0.09
CA ARG A 14 -5.88 -20.69 0.55
C ARG A 14 -6.11 -20.10 1.94
N LEU A 15 -7.24 -19.42 2.10
CA LEU A 15 -7.80 -18.98 3.37
C LEU A 15 -9.01 -19.87 3.68
N GLY A 16 -8.80 -20.93 4.48
CA GLY A 16 -9.76 -22.04 4.57
C GLY A 16 -10.04 -22.64 3.19
N ASP A 17 -11.31 -22.62 2.77
CA ASP A 17 -11.72 -23.13 1.44
C ASP A 17 -11.59 -22.11 0.31
N ARG A 18 -11.22 -20.85 0.60
CA ARG A 18 -11.14 -19.78 -0.39
C ARG A 18 -9.74 -19.63 -0.96
N ALA A 19 -9.58 -19.81 -2.26
CA ALA A 19 -8.34 -19.46 -2.95
C ALA A 19 -8.18 -17.94 -3.08
N LEU A 20 -7.00 -17.43 -2.74
CA LEU A 20 -6.64 -16.02 -2.83
C LEU A 20 -6.11 -15.64 -4.20
N ARG A 21 -6.20 -14.35 -4.52
CA ARG A 21 -5.77 -13.78 -5.79
C ARG A 21 -4.28 -13.45 -5.76
N LEU A 22 -3.52 -13.94 -6.73
CA LEU A 22 -2.06 -13.89 -6.74
C LEU A 22 -1.54 -12.86 -7.74
N LEU A 23 -0.74 -11.92 -7.25
CA LEU A 23 -0.02 -10.94 -8.07
C LEU A 23 1.34 -11.47 -8.53
N PHE A 24 1.98 -12.31 -7.70
CA PHE A 24 3.32 -12.84 -7.96
C PHE A 24 3.55 -14.14 -7.19
N SER A 25 4.34 -15.05 -7.77
CA SER A 25 4.81 -16.26 -7.10
C SER A 25 6.19 -16.67 -7.63
N SER A 26 7.13 -16.95 -6.73
CA SER A 26 8.48 -17.44 -7.03
C SER A 26 8.91 -18.53 -6.04
N GLY A 27 10.17 -18.98 -6.13
CA GLY A 27 10.79 -19.89 -5.14
C GLY A 27 10.72 -19.38 -3.70
N SER A 28 10.82 -18.06 -3.51
CA SER A 28 11.05 -17.43 -2.20
C SER A 28 10.01 -16.37 -1.82
N GLN A 29 9.05 -16.05 -2.70
CA GLN A 29 8.10 -14.97 -2.47
C GLN A 29 6.75 -15.27 -3.13
N ILE A 30 5.67 -14.94 -2.42
CA ILE A 30 4.31 -14.94 -2.94
C ILE A 30 3.68 -13.60 -2.57
N ASN A 31 3.05 -12.94 -3.55
CA ASN A 31 2.23 -11.75 -3.31
C ASN A 31 0.78 -12.14 -3.56
N ALA A 32 0.02 -12.33 -2.48
CA ALA A 32 -1.41 -12.64 -2.52
C ALA A 32 -2.21 -11.46 -1.96
N GLN A 33 -3.40 -11.21 -2.51
CA GLN A 33 -4.29 -10.18 -1.99
C GLN A 33 -5.30 -10.77 -1.00
N ILE A 34 -5.33 -10.19 0.20
CA ILE A 34 -6.36 -10.47 1.21
C ILE A 34 -7.70 -9.87 0.76
N PRO A 35 -8.81 -10.62 0.85
CA PRO A 35 -10.15 -10.10 0.56
C PRO A 35 -10.62 -8.97 1.49
N TYR A 36 -11.44 -8.06 0.97
CA TYR A 36 -11.97 -6.91 1.71
C TYR A 36 -13.12 -7.25 2.68
N ASP A 37 -13.71 -8.44 2.54
CA ASP A 37 -14.86 -8.93 3.29
C ASP A 37 -14.49 -9.63 4.61
N LEU A 38 -13.20 -9.77 4.92
CA LEU A 38 -12.77 -10.31 6.21
C LEU A 38 -13.07 -9.34 7.35
N SER A 39 -13.43 -9.91 8.50
CA SER A 39 -13.60 -9.18 9.74
C SER A 39 -12.24 -8.82 10.33
N PRO A 40 -11.98 -7.54 10.64
CA PRO A 40 -10.78 -7.16 11.37
C PRO A 40 -10.71 -7.83 12.75
N ASP A 41 -9.50 -7.87 13.30
CA ASP A 41 -9.18 -8.39 14.64
C ASP A 41 -9.64 -9.83 14.88
N THR A 42 -9.81 -10.58 13.79
CA THR A 42 -10.16 -12.00 13.77
C THR A 42 -8.95 -12.82 13.33
N GLU A 43 -8.70 -13.94 14.01
CA GLU A 43 -7.66 -14.88 13.62
C GLU A 43 -8.09 -15.69 12.39
N HIS A 44 -7.18 -15.82 11.46
CA HIS A 44 -7.34 -16.52 10.20
C HIS A 44 -6.15 -17.45 9.95
N GLN A 45 -6.31 -18.39 9.04
CA GLN A 45 -5.28 -19.36 8.70
C GLN A 45 -5.09 -19.44 7.18
N LEU A 46 -3.83 -19.43 6.75
CA LEU A 46 -3.42 -19.64 5.37
C LEU A 46 -2.76 -21.00 5.20
N VAL A 47 -3.05 -21.66 4.08
CA VAL A 47 -2.32 -22.84 3.61
C VAL A 47 -1.84 -22.55 2.19
N ILE A 48 -0.57 -22.82 1.93
CA ILE A 48 0.01 -22.73 0.59
C ILE A 48 0.02 -24.13 -0.02
N ARG A 49 -0.53 -24.27 -1.23
CA ARG A 49 -0.34 -25.46 -2.06
C ARG A 49 0.64 -25.12 -3.18
N ARG A 50 1.74 -25.85 -3.30
CA ARG A 50 2.69 -25.68 -4.41
C ARG A 50 3.08 -27.01 -5.02
N ALA A 51 2.86 -27.16 -6.33
CA ALA A 51 3.15 -28.39 -7.07
C ALA A 51 2.62 -29.67 -6.39
N GLY A 52 1.42 -29.58 -5.79
CA GLY A 52 0.76 -30.67 -5.07
C GLY A 52 1.13 -30.83 -3.59
N ALA A 53 2.20 -30.18 -3.11
CA ALA A 53 2.57 -30.19 -1.69
C ALA A 53 1.85 -29.08 -0.91
N LEU A 54 1.42 -29.38 0.31
CA LEU A 54 0.83 -28.41 1.23
C LEU A 54 1.89 -27.91 2.23
N SER A 55 1.84 -26.61 2.56
CA SER A 55 2.56 -26.07 3.71
C SER A 55 1.91 -26.51 5.02
N VAL A 56 2.65 -26.36 6.12
CA VAL A 56 1.98 -26.23 7.42
C VAL A 56 1.08 -24.99 7.38
N PRO A 57 -0.07 -24.99 8.07
CA PRO A 57 -0.90 -23.81 8.13
C PRO A 57 -0.24 -22.66 8.90
N GLU A 58 -0.37 -21.44 8.38
CA GLU A 58 0.15 -20.22 8.99
C GLU A 58 -1.01 -19.37 9.54
N GLN A 59 -0.93 -18.98 10.81
CA GLN A 59 -1.94 -18.13 11.44
C GLN A 59 -1.60 -16.66 11.26
N PHE A 60 -2.62 -15.83 11.08
CA PHE A 60 -2.49 -14.37 11.05
C PHE A 60 -3.76 -13.68 11.53
N VAL A 61 -3.62 -12.44 11.99
CA VAL A 61 -4.75 -11.58 12.34
C VAL A 61 -4.87 -10.48 11.31
N VAL A 62 -6.08 -10.28 10.77
CA VAL A 62 -6.35 -9.17 9.84
C VAL A 62 -6.56 -7.90 10.64
N ALA A 63 -5.66 -6.93 10.51
CA ALA A 63 -5.91 -5.58 11.01
C ALA A 63 -6.87 -4.83 10.07
N SER A 64 -7.62 -3.86 10.61
CA SER A 64 -8.48 -3.00 9.78
C SER A 64 -7.71 -2.16 8.75
N ALA A 65 -6.46 -1.82 9.06
CA ALA A 65 -5.46 -1.29 8.13
C ALA A 65 -4.06 -1.59 8.69
N GLN A 66 -3.07 -1.78 7.82
CA GLN A 66 -1.66 -1.92 8.14
C GLN A 66 -0.83 -1.22 7.05
N PRO A 67 -0.65 0.10 7.13
CA PRO A 67 -0.11 0.89 6.04
C PRO A 67 1.38 0.57 5.78
N ALA A 68 1.76 0.54 4.51
CA ALA A 68 3.16 0.50 4.09
C ALA A 68 3.37 1.39 2.84
N ILE A 69 4.42 2.20 2.84
CA ILE A 69 4.79 3.05 1.70
C ILE A 69 5.80 2.29 0.84
N PHE A 70 5.63 2.30 -0.48
CA PHE A 70 6.60 1.68 -1.38
C PHE A 70 7.89 2.50 -1.39
N SER A 71 9.05 1.82 -1.33
CA SER A 71 10.36 2.44 -1.58
C SER A 71 10.79 2.25 -3.04
N ALA A 72 11.61 3.16 -3.54
CA ALA A 72 12.08 3.16 -4.93
C ALA A 72 12.92 1.92 -5.27
N ASP A 73 13.67 1.41 -4.30
CA ASP A 73 14.48 0.19 -4.38
C ASP A 73 13.70 -1.09 -4.02
N GLN A 74 12.41 -0.97 -3.67
CA GLN A 74 11.52 -2.06 -3.26
C GLN A 74 11.93 -2.78 -1.95
N SER A 75 12.87 -2.24 -1.17
CA SER A 75 13.27 -2.78 0.14
C SER A 75 12.25 -2.51 1.25
N GLY A 76 11.34 -1.55 1.06
CA GLY A 76 10.43 -1.04 2.09
C GLY A 76 11.10 -0.05 3.05
N SER A 77 12.25 0.50 2.68
CA SER A 77 13.01 1.49 3.48
C SER A 77 13.72 2.51 2.57
N GLY A 78 14.19 3.62 3.15
CA GLY A 78 14.88 4.67 2.39
C GLY A 78 13.93 5.45 1.46
N GLN A 79 14.43 5.88 0.29
CA GLN A 79 13.70 6.76 -0.62
C GLN A 79 12.35 6.16 -1.02
N ALA A 80 11.28 6.86 -0.69
CA ALA A 80 9.92 6.47 -1.01
C ALA A 80 9.56 6.72 -2.48
N VAL A 81 8.60 5.96 -3.01
CA VAL A 81 7.91 6.26 -4.27
C VAL A 81 6.88 7.36 -4.01
N ILE A 82 7.40 8.58 -3.83
CA ILE A 82 6.64 9.80 -3.65
C ILE A 82 7.00 10.75 -4.78
N THR A 83 6.00 11.25 -5.50
CA THR A 83 6.20 12.18 -6.61
C THR A 83 5.60 13.54 -6.31
N ASN A 84 6.20 14.60 -6.85
CA ASN A 84 5.56 15.91 -6.88
C ASN A 84 4.43 15.88 -7.92
N SER A 85 3.21 16.22 -7.49
CA SER A 85 2.01 16.11 -8.31
C SER A 85 2.02 17.06 -9.52
N SER A 86 2.81 18.13 -9.50
CA SER A 86 2.84 19.13 -10.58
C SER A 86 3.65 18.66 -11.80
N ASN A 87 4.67 17.83 -11.58
CA ASN A 87 5.62 17.42 -12.63
C ASN A 87 5.82 15.89 -12.71
N GLY A 88 5.24 15.12 -11.79
CA GLY A 88 5.36 13.67 -11.73
C GLY A 88 6.75 13.15 -11.36
N GLN A 89 7.70 14.01 -11.03
CA GLN A 89 9.07 13.62 -10.68
C GLN A 89 9.13 13.06 -9.26
N LEU A 90 10.01 12.08 -9.07
CA LEU A 90 10.30 11.51 -7.75
C LEU A 90 10.90 12.58 -6.84
N ALA A 91 10.32 12.74 -5.64
CA ALA A 91 10.76 13.69 -4.62
C ALA A 91 12.02 13.17 -3.89
N ASN A 92 13.14 13.21 -4.63
CA ASN A 92 14.46 12.75 -4.20
C ASN A 92 15.46 13.91 -4.15
N ALA A 93 16.70 13.66 -3.73
CA ALA A 93 17.71 14.72 -3.56
C ALA A 93 17.97 15.56 -4.82
N SER A 94 17.72 15.02 -6.01
CA SER A 94 17.84 15.74 -7.29
C SER A 94 16.60 16.57 -7.64
N ASN A 95 15.42 16.20 -7.14
CA ASN A 95 14.15 16.92 -7.36
C ASN A 95 13.38 17.05 -6.03
N PRO A 96 13.93 17.77 -5.04
CA PRO A 96 13.30 17.85 -3.73
C PRO A 96 12.02 18.66 -3.81
N VAL A 97 11.06 18.32 -2.94
CA VAL A 97 9.83 19.11 -2.75
C VAL A 97 10.06 20.21 -1.72
N LYS A 98 9.20 21.22 -1.70
CA LYS A 98 9.17 22.27 -0.68
C LYS A 98 7.82 22.33 0.00
N ALA A 99 7.75 23.04 1.13
CA ALA A 99 6.48 23.33 1.79
C ALA A 99 5.46 23.92 0.80
N GLY A 100 4.20 23.47 0.90
CA GLY A 100 3.12 23.83 -0.01
C GLY A 100 3.04 23.00 -1.29
N ASP A 101 4.08 22.25 -1.67
CA ASP A 101 3.99 21.33 -2.82
C ASP A 101 2.97 20.21 -2.53
N THR A 102 2.22 19.81 -3.55
CA THR A 102 1.35 18.63 -3.48
C THR A 102 2.14 17.41 -3.92
N ILE A 103 2.08 16.34 -3.13
CA ILE A 103 2.77 15.07 -3.38
C ILE A 103 1.78 13.92 -3.52
N VAL A 104 2.16 12.90 -4.29
CA VAL A 104 1.44 11.63 -4.41
C VAL A 104 2.33 10.52 -3.87
N ILE A 105 1.82 9.77 -2.89
CA ILE A 105 2.51 8.68 -2.21
C ILE A 105 1.91 7.35 -2.64
N LEU A 106 2.72 6.46 -3.21
CA LEU A 106 2.28 5.10 -3.49
C LEU A 106 2.44 4.20 -2.26
N CYS A 107 1.38 3.50 -1.89
CA CYS A 107 1.34 2.69 -0.67
C CYS A 107 0.41 1.47 -0.80
N THR A 108 0.39 0.64 0.24
CA THR A 108 -0.53 -0.49 0.39
C THR A 108 -1.05 -0.61 1.83
N GLY A 109 -2.02 -1.49 2.04
CA GLY A 109 -2.52 -1.82 3.36
C GLY A 109 -3.41 -0.77 4.02
N LEU A 110 -4.06 0.13 3.26
CA LEU A 110 -4.96 1.15 3.83
C LEU A 110 -6.36 0.62 4.18
N GLY A 111 -6.61 -0.68 4.05
CA GLY A 111 -7.86 -1.30 4.47
C GLY A 111 -9.02 -1.14 3.48
N LYS A 112 -10.25 -1.14 4.00
CA LYS A 112 -11.47 -1.14 3.17
C LYS A 112 -11.65 0.15 2.36
N VAL A 113 -12.32 0.01 1.21
CA VAL A 113 -12.61 1.09 0.28
C VAL A 113 -14.09 1.21 -0.05
N THR A 114 -14.49 2.37 -0.55
CA THR A 114 -15.83 2.68 -1.00
C THR A 114 -15.78 3.40 -2.36
N PRO A 115 -16.54 2.95 -3.37
CA PRO A 115 -17.28 1.69 -3.44
C PRO A 115 -16.40 0.44 -3.20
N GLU A 116 -16.99 -0.63 -2.68
CA GLU A 116 -16.27 -1.91 -2.51
C GLU A 116 -15.89 -2.50 -3.88
N ILE A 117 -14.74 -3.17 -3.93
CA ILE A 117 -14.27 -3.89 -5.10
C ILE A 117 -13.82 -5.30 -4.72
N ASP A 118 -13.95 -6.23 -5.66
CA ASP A 118 -13.45 -7.58 -5.45
C ASP A 118 -11.91 -7.59 -5.40
N ALA A 119 -11.36 -8.40 -4.49
CA ALA A 119 -9.93 -8.69 -4.51
C ALA A 119 -9.54 -9.34 -5.85
N GLY A 120 -8.36 -8.98 -6.35
CA GLY A 120 -7.83 -9.39 -7.64
C GLY A 120 -8.28 -8.52 -8.81
N SER A 121 -9.33 -7.71 -8.66
CA SER A 121 -9.82 -6.86 -9.73
C SER A 121 -9.01 -5.56 -9.83
N PRO A 122 -8.67 -5.10 -11.05
CA PRO A 122 -8.04 -3.80 -11.21
C PRO A 122 -9.03 -2.70 -10.80
N THR A 123 -8.51 -1.66 -10.15
CA THR A 123 -9.32 -0.49 -9.78
C THR A 123 -9.94 0.14 -11.04
N PRO A 124 -11.25 0.44 -11.06
CA PRO A 124 -11.89 1.09 -12.19
C PRO A 124 -11.21 2.41 -12.60
N LEU A 125 -11.25 2.73 -13.90
CA LEU A 125 -10.67 3.97 -14.46
C LEU A 125 -11.69 5.12 -14.52
N ASP A 126 -12.97 4.81 -14.41
CA ASP A 126 -14.10 5.71 -14.62
C ASP A 126 -14.59 6.40 -13.33
N ARG A 127 -14.07 6.01 -12.17
CA ARG A 127 -14.44 6.55 -10.86
C ARG A 127 -13.35 6.35 -9.83
N GLU A 128 -13.40 7.16 -8.79
CA GLU A 128 -12.53 7.01 -7.63
C GLU A 128 -13.03 5.92 -6.69
N ILE A 129 -12.09 5.12 -6.17
CA ILE A 129 -12.33 4.16 -5.10
C ILE A 129 -11.55 4.64 -3.87
N ARG A 130 -12.25 5.22 -2.90
CA ARG A 130 -11.63 5.91 -1.75
C ARG A 130 -11.54 5.01 -0.54
N THR A 131 -10.54 5.21 0.31
CA THR A 131 -10.49 4.50 1.60
C THR A 131 -11.66 4.92 2.47
N VAL A 132 -12.25 3.96 3.21
CA VAL A 132 -13.34 4.24 4.16
C VAL A 132 -12.83 5.07 5.34
N LEU A 133 -11.63 4.73 5.84
CA LEU A 133 -10.95 5.51 6.86
C LEU A 133 -9.95 6.47 6.20
N LYS A 134 -9.63 7.58 6.88
CA LYS A 134 -8.64 8.54 6.41
C LYS A 134 -7.29 8.27 7.08
N PRO A 135 -6.18 8.16 6.32
CA PRO A 135 -4.87 8.06 6.92
C PRO A 135 -4.42 9.41 7.49
N VAL A 136 -3.54 9.36 8.49
CA VAL A 136 -2.80 10.51 9.01
C VAL A 136 -1.36 10.42 8.51
N LEU A 137 -0.89 11.47 7.85
CA LEU A 137 0.46 11.54 7.31
C LEU A 137 1.33 12.48 8.16
N THR A 138 2.57 12.09 8.39
CA THR A 138 3.61 12.98 8.92
C THR A 138 4.80 13.03 7.97
N ILE A 139 5.40 14.21 7.84
CA ILE A 139 6.64 14.46 7.07
C ILE A 139 7.59 15.19 8.01
N GLY A 140 8.76 14.61 8.29
CA GLY A 140 9.70 15.13 9.27
C GLY A 140 9.13 15.23 10.68
N GLY A 141 8.12 14.40 11.02
CA GLY A 141 7.37 14.49 12.26
C GLY A 141 6.27 15.56 12.28
N VAL A 142 6.15 16.38 11.23
CA VAL A 142 5.11 17.41 11.12
C VAL A 142 3.86 16.83 10.44
N PRO A 143 2.65 17.01 10.99
CA PRO A 143 1.41 16.58 10.35
C PRO A 143 1.21 17.23 8.98
N ALA A 144 0.95 16.41 7.97
CA ALA A 144 0.68 16.84 6.60
C ALA A 144 -0.82 16.74 6.26
N ASN A 145 -1.34 17.69 5.48
CA ASN A 145 -2.74 17.69 5.09
C ASN A 145 -2.98 16.67 3.96
N VAL A 146 -3.72 15.60 4.26
CA VAL A 146 -4.11 14.57 3.27
C VAL A 146 -5.39 15.00 2.55
N THR A 147 -5.31 15.19 1.24
CA THR A 147 -6.43 15.61 0.39
C THR A 147 -7.09 14.45 -0.35
N PHE A 148 -6.38 13.34 -0.56
CA PHE A 148 -6.91 12.13 -1.16
C PHE A 148 -6.29 10.86 -0.54
N SER A 149 -7.09 9.81 -0.42
CA SER A 149 -6.64 8.46 -0.11
C SER A 149 -7.58 7.45 -0.79
N GLY A 150 -7.01 6.57 -1.61
CA GLY A 150 -7.80 5.62 -2.39
C GLY A 150 -6.94 4.67 -3.20
N LEU A 151 -7.59 3.74 -3.90
CA LEU A 151 -6.89 2.83 -4.81
C LEU A 151 -6.44 3.56 -6.06
N GLN A 152 -5.27 3.17 -6.57
CA GLN A 152 -4.75 3.67 -7.81
C GLN A 152 -5.55 3.10 -9.00
N PRO A 153 -6.12 3.95 -9.87
CA PRO A 153 -6.86 3.50 -11.05
C PRO A 153 -6.02 2.55 -11.93
N GLY A 154 -6.67 1.49 -12.42
CA GLY A 154 -6.08 0.48 -13.31
C GLY A 154 -5.16 -0.55 -12.64
N VAL A 155 -4.90 -0.41 -11.33
CA VAL A 155 -3.94 -1.23 -10.59
C VAL A 155 -4.65 -2.00 -9.48
N VAL A 156 -4.23 -3.25 -9.28
CA VAL A 156 -4.75 -4.12 -8.21
C VAL A 156 -3.99 -3.86 -6.92
N GLY A 157 -4.70 -3.62 -5.82
CA GLY A 157 -4.14 -3.63 -4.45
C GLY A 157 -3.14 -2.51 -4.10
N ARG A 158 -2.92 -1.55 -5.00
CA ARG A 158 -2.07 -0.37 -4.76
C ARG A 158 -2.92 0.85 -4.47
N TYR A 159 -2.55 1.58 -3.43
CA TYR A 159 -3.17 2.82 -3.00
C TYR A 159 -2.30 4.01 -3.40
N MET A 160 -2.95 5.17 -3.56
CA MET A 160 -2.29 6.46 -3.61
C MET A 160 -2.85 7.37 -2.51
N VAL A 161 -1.96 8.15 -1.90
CA VAL A 161 -2.32 9.22 -0.96
C VAL A 161 -1.80 10.54 -1.53
N THR A 162 -2.67 11.52 -1.67
CA THR A 162 -2.28 12.88 -2.05
C THR A 162 -2.26 13.75 -0.82
N ALA A 163 -1.18 14.49 -0.62
CA ALA A 163 -1.03 15.38 0.52
C ALA A 163 -0.24 16.65 0.16
N VAL A 164 -0.34 17.66 1.02
CA VAL A 164 0.48 18.88 0.92
C VAL A 164 1.65 18.77 1.89
N VAL A 165 2.86 19.06 1.41
CA VAL A 165 4.05 19.15 2.27
C VAL A 165 3.83 20.29 3.27
N PRO A 166 3.84 20.02 4.60
CA PRO A 166 3.47 21.01 5.58
C PRO A 166 4.56 22.06 5.78
N ASP A 167 4.17 23.23 6.26
CA ASP A 167 5.11 24.23 6.77
C ASP A 167 5.85 23.69 8.01
N GLY A 168 7.07 24.17 8.25
CA GLY A 168 7.86 23.78 9.42
C GLY A 168 8.60 22.44 9.31
N VAL A 169 8.53 21.76 8.17
CA VAL A 169 9.38 20.60 7.88
C VAL A 169 10.82 21.05 7.72
N SER A 170 11.76 20.42 8.44
CA SER A 170 13.18 20.68 8.26
C SER A 170 13.66 20.15 6.91
N ALA A 171 14.42 20.96 6.17
CA ALA A 171 15.03 20.56 4.92
C ALA A 171 16.03 19.39 5.13
N GLY A 172 16.13 18.54 4.13
CA GLY A 172 17.05 17.40 4.14
C GLY A 172 16.85 16.48 2.95
N ASP A 173 17.87 15.69 2.63
CA ASP A 173 17.79 14.69 1.55
C ASP A 173 17.03 13.42 1.96
N ALA A 174 16.88 13.21 3.26
CA ALA A 174 16.24 12.04 3.84
C ALA A 174 15.33 12.44 5.01
N VAL A 175 14.22 13.10 4.71
CA VAL A 175 13.19 13.47 5.69
C VAL A 175 12.21 12.32 5.84
N TYR A 176 11.95 11.87 7.07
CA TYR A 176 11.06 10.71 7.30
C TYR A 176 9.60 11.00 6.95
N VAL A 177 8.95 10.02 6.34
CA VAL A 177 7.52 10.02 6.01
C VAL A 177 6.88 8.79 6.64
N VAL A 178 5.80 9.00 7.38
CA VAL A 178 5.06 7.93 8.07
C VAL A 178 3.56 8.11 7.85
N LEU A 179 2.91 7.03 7.39
CA LEU A 179 1.45 6.91 7.35
C LEU A 179 0.94 6.19 8.59
N ASN A 180 -0.12 6.71 9.18
CA ASN A 180 -0.80 6.12 10.32
C ASN A 180 -2.26 5.89 9.96
N MET A 181 -2.78 4.70 10.28
CA MET A 181 -4.16 4.32 10.00
C MET A 181 -4.60 3.22 10.96
N SER A 182 -5.79 3.34 11.55
CA SER A 182 -6.33 2.33 12.48
C SER A 182 -5.38 1.91 13.61
N LYS A 183 -4.67 2.88 14.23
CA LYS A 183 -3.65 2.66 15.27
C LYS A 183 -2.39 1.91 14.80
N GLN A 184 -2.25 1.62 13.52
CA GLN A 184 -1.04 1.06 12.91
C GLN A 184 -0.24 2.17 12.22
N SER A 185 1.08 2.08 12.31
CA SER A 185 2.03 2.97 11.64
C SER A 185 2.80 2.21 10.57
N SER A 186 3.07 2.85 9.44
CA SER A 186 4.00 2.32 8.46
C SER A 186 5.43 2.33 9.01
N LYS A 187 6.29 1.47 8.47
CA LYS A 187 7.73 1.70 8.59
C LYS A 187 8.08 3.09 8.02
N PRO A 188 9.04 3.81 8.62
CA PRO A 188 9.46 5.10 8.07
C PRO A 188 10.21 4.90 6.76
N VAL A 189 9.84 5.70 5.77
CA VAL A 189 10.57 5.88 4.50
C VAL A 189 10.99 7.35 4.39
N THR A 190 11.74 7.73 3.35
CA THR A 190 12.29 9.08 3.24
C THR A 190 11.87 9.79 1.95
N ILE A 191 11.81 11.11 2.03
CA ILE A 191 11.62 12.05 0.93
C ILE A 191 12.67 13.16 1.03
N ALA A 192 13.02 13.80 -0.08
CA ALA A 192 13.88 14.99 -0.03
C ALA A 192 13.04 16.27 0.03
N VAL A 193 13.40 17.17 0.94
CA VAL A 193 12.73 18.46 1.19
C VAL A 193 13.74 19.61 1.17
N ARG A 194 13.32 20.79 0.70
CA ARG A 194 14.07 22.06 0.74
C ARG A 194 13.26 23.19 1.32
#